data_AF-A0A2P9FE76-F1
#
_entry.id   AF-A0A2P9FE76-F1
#
_cell.length_a   1.000
_cell.length_b   1.000
_cell.length_c   1.000
_cell.angle_alpha   90.00
_cell.angle_beta   90.00
_cell.angle_gamma   90.00
#
_symmetry.space_group_name_H-M   'P 1'
#
loop_
_entity.id
_entity.type
_entity.pdbx_description
1 polymer ?
#
loop_
_entity_poly.entity_id
_entity_poly.type
_entity_poly.pdbx_seq_one_letter_code
_entity_poly.pdbx_strand_id
1 'polypeptide(L)'
;MQRSTWPLLDGRTRPLKLKEWGDLAVMDPDAGKPPRGRGFLSAEKDWLHIDAGSALENPIVTLYAGQDPGAEDGWDEVEEITVVSTTGFLTLCDSGYEPLRKENLATAGAGTYLVRVHASDRSVDDKRPRFLIQVFPGDRTGAEPEPPSATIEEAAGPLLVRTSFEQPGQWARLLQAIEEGSERHEPIESITVVDNRAYSGFTAEQILARIGRDDEDWPDSTLVLIADERALGSAEFPLLAVNNLPDEDDAPFRITLAAAGSFVDNMELANTDFGEWAGGVEADGVYREEHY
;
A
#
# COMPACT_ATOMS: atom_id res chain seq x y z
N MET A 1 21.04 4.10 -23.69
CA MET A 1 20.17 5.03 -24.45
C MET A 1 20.83 6.42 -24.38
N GLN A 2 21.33 6.99 -25.48
CA GLN A 2 21.97 8.34 -25.46
C GLN A 2 20.86 9.40 -25.33
N ARG A 3 20.62 9.90 -24.11
CA ARG A 3 19.38 10.63 -23.71
C ARG A 3 19.57 12.11 -23.35
N SER A 4 20.77 12.67 -23.41
CA SER A 4 21.06 14.06 -22.97
C SER A 4 20.54 15.19 -23.90
N THR A 5 19.66 14.90 -24.86
CA THR A 5 19.25 15.84 -25.92
C THR A 5 17.74 15.94 -26.16
N TRP A 6 16.90 15.31 -25.33
CA TRP A 6 15.45 15.46 -25.50
C TRP A 6 14.98 16.81 -24.94
N PRO A 7 14.11 17.54 -25.66
CA PRO A 7 13.54 18.78 -25.15
C PRO A 7 12.71 18.50 -23.89
N LEU A 8 12.75 19.44 -22.95
CA LEU A 8 11.82 19.44 -21.83
C LEU A 8 10.40 19.68 -22.34
N LEU A 9 9.44 18.94 -21.79
CA LEU A 9 8.04 19.30 -21.91
C LEU A 9 7.74 20.38 -20.86
N ASP A 10 7.30 21.56 -21.31
CA ASP A 10 6.80 22.62 -20.44
C ASP A 10 5.42 23.04 -20.96
N GLY A 11 4.37 22.64 -20.24
CA GLY A 11 2.98 22.74 -20.63
C GLY A 11 2.38 21.44 -21.15
N ARG A 12 1.26 21.56 -21.88
CA ARG A 12 0.39 20.45 -22.27
C ARG A 12 0.67 19.96 -23.70
N THR A 13 0.71 18.66 -23.91
CA THR A 13 0.77 18.06 -25.25
C THR A 13 -0.60 18.02 -25.92
N ARG A 14 -0.60 17.79 -27.24
CA ARG A 14 -1.82 17.32 -27.92
C ARG A 14 -2.09 15.86 -27.55
N PRO A 15 -3.36 15.41 -27.52
CA PRO A 15 -3.69 14.01 -27.23
C PRO A 15 -2.92 13.04 -28.14
N LEU A 16 -2.28 12.07 -27.50
CA LEU A 16 -1.52 10.99 -28.09
C LEU A 16 -2.43 9.76 -28.17
N LYS A 17 -2.61 9.23 -29.38
CA LYS A 17 -3.33 7.97 -29.57
C LYS A 17 -2.32 6.85 -29.58
N LEU A 18 -2.44 5.91 -28.65
CA LEU A 18 -1.60 4.73 -28.64
C LEU A 18 -1.93 3.82 -29.83
N LYS A 19 -0.92 3.08 -30.29
CA LYS A 19 -1.04 2.13 -31.40
C LYS A 19 -1.48 0.75 -30.93
N GLU A 20 -1.09 0.40 -29.72
CA GLU A 20 -1.37 -0.88 -29.08
C GLU A 20 -1.94 -0.58 -27.69
N TRP A 21 -2.86 -1.44 -27.25
CA TRP A 21 -3.37 -1.38 -25.90
C TRP A 21 -2.32 -1.91 -24.92
N GLY A 22 -2.26 -1.31 -23.75
CA GLY A 22 -1.41 -1.72 -22.66
C GLY A 22 -1.21 -0.60 -21.66
N ASP A 23 -0.67 -0.98 -20.51
CA ASP A 23 -0.33 -0.09 -19.43
C ASP A 23 0.70 0.96 -19.85
N LEU A 24 0.75 2.03 -19.06
CA LEU A 24 1.70 3.12 -19.26
C LEU A 24 2.70 3.14 -18.12
N ALA A 25 3.88 3.67 -18.39
CA ALA A 25 4.87 3.91 -17.34
C ALA A 25 5.43 5.32 -17.43
N VAL A 26 5.67 5.96 -16.28
CA VAL A 26 6.54 7.14 -16.18
C VAL A 26 7.79 6.70 -15.47
N MET A 27 8.94 6.71 -16.15
CA MET A 27 10.15 6.13 -15.60
C MET A 27 11.38 7.01 -15.81
N ASP A 28 12.27 6.95 -14.83
CA ASP A 28 13.66 7.39 -14.99
C ASP A 28 14.40 6.37 -15.88
N PRO A 29 15.29 6.84 -16.79
CA PRO A 29 16.21 6.01 -17.55
C PRO A 29 16.93 4.90 -16.79
N ASP A 30 17.27 5.17 -15.54
CA ASP A 30 18.04 4.28 -14.67
C ASP A 30 17.13 3.49 -13.71
N ALA A 31 15.81 3.53 -13.95
CA ALA A 31 14.84 2.83 -13.14
C ALA A 31 15.12 1.34 -13.06
N GLY A 32 15.04 0.81 -11.84
CA GLY A 32 15.47 -0.54 -11.51
C GLY A 32 14.44 -1.60 -11.88
N LYS A 33 13.60 -1.95 -10.93
CA LYS A 33 12.56 -2.98 -11.10
C LYS A 33 11.21 -2.30 -11.32
N PRO A 34 10.31 -2.90 -12.13
CA PRO A 34 8.94 -2.41 -12.23
C PRO A 34 8.26 -2.48 -10.85
N PRO A 35 7.35 -1.55 -10.56
CA PRO A 35 6.55 -1.57 -9.34
C PRO A 35 5.71 -2.84 -9.27
N ARG A 36 5.50 -3.34 -8.04
CA ARG A 36 4.78 -4.59 -7.77
C ARG A 36 3.37 -4.38 -7.23
N GLY A 37 2.98 -3.14 -6.93
CA GLY A 37 1.66 -2.83 -6.39
C GLY A 37 0.55 -3.04 -7.42
N ARG A 38 -0.63 -3.45 -6.96
CA ARG A 38 -1.86 -3.46 -7.77
C ARG A 38 -2.64 -2.17 -7.53
N GLY A 39 -3.45 -1.77 -8.49
CA GLY A 39 -4.25 -0.54 -8.46
C GLY A 39 -4.05 0.33 -9.69
N PHE A 40 -4.68 1.49 -9.70
CA PHE A 40 -4.62 2.43 -10.82
C PHE A 40 -3.21 3.00 -11.01
N LEU A 41 -2.55 3.42 -9.93
CA LEU A 41 -1.15 3.83 -9.93
C LEU A 41 -0.32 2.96 -8.97
N SER A 42 0.86 2.55 -9.42
CA SER A 42 1.86 1.93 -8.54
C SER A 42 3.24 2.49 -8.83
N ALA A 43 4.00 2.85 -7.79
CA ALA A 43 5.32 3.42 -7.96
C ALA A 43 6.37 2.76 -7.09
N GLU A 44 7.57 2.62 -7.65
CA GLU A 44 8.79 2.23 -6.97
C GLU A 44 9.83 3.30 -7.28
N LYS A 45 10.27 4.06 -6.28
CA LYS A 45 11.24 5.16 -6.36
C LYS A 45 11.25 5.99 -7.66
N ASP A 46 11.81 5.47 -8.75
CA ASP A 46 12.06 6.09 -10.04
C ASP A 46 11.19 5.54 -11.20
N TRP A 47 10.19 4.72 -10.89
CA TRP A 47 9.28 4.06 -11.83
C TRP A 47 7.84 4.17 -11.33
N LEU A 48 6.96 4.74 -12.15
CA LEU A 48 5.51 4.70 -12.00
C LEU A 48 4.90 3.82 -13.09
N HIS A 49 4.00 2.93 -12.71
CA HIS A 49 3.11 2.16 -13.57
C HIS A 49 1.68 2.70 -13.43
N ILE A 50 0.98 2.77 -14.56
CA ILE A 50 -0.39 3.25 -14.68
C ILE A 50 -1.19 2.15 -15.36
N ASP A 51 -2.16 1.58 -14.65
CA ASP A 51 -3.06 0.57 -15.18
C ASP A 51 -4.00 1.20 -16.22
N ALA A 52 -3.97 0.65 -17.44
CA ALA A 52 -4.83 1.11 -18.53
C ALA A 52 -6.28 0.61 -18.39
N GLY A 53 -6.54 -0.33 -17.49
CA GLY A 53 -7.85 -0.95 -17.28
C GLY A 53 -8.24 -1.94 -18.38
N SER A 54 -9.39 -2.60 -18.24
CA SER A 54 -9.78 -3.72 -19.09
C SER A 54 -10.35 -3.37 -20.47
N ALA A 55 -10.53 -2.08 -20.80
CA ALA A 55 -11.11 -1.70 -22.08
C ALA A 55 -10.22 -2.09 -23.25
N LEU A 56 -10.76 -2.81 -24.24
CA LEU A 56 -10.01 -3.35 -25.39
C LEU A 56 -9.66 -2.32 -26.47
N GLU A 57 -9.81 -1.02 -26.18
CA GLU A 57 -9.55 0.07 -27.11
C GLU A 57 -8.25 0.80 -26.75
N ASN A 58 -7.54 1.31 -27.77
CA ASN A 58 -6.26 1.98 -27.55
C ASN A 58 -6.42 3.30 -26.76
N PRO A 59 -5.61 3.50 -25.71
CA PRO A 59 -5.67 4.71 -24.89
C PRO A 59 -5.40 6.01 -25.64
N ILE A 60 -6.01 7.08 -25.13
CA ILE A 60 -5.71 8.46 -25.50
C ILE A 60 -5.05 9.16 -24.32
N VAL A 61 -3.78 9.52 -24.47
CA VAL A 61 -2.99 10.11 -23.39
C VAL A 61 -2.69 11.58 -23.68
N THR A 62 -2.91 12.44 -22.70
CA THR A 62 -2.46 13.83 -22.72
C THR A 62 -1.44 14.02 -21.61
N LEU A 63 -0.30 14.62 -21.94
CA LEU A 63 0.76 14.91 -20.97
C LEU A 63 0.74 16.40 -20.62
N TYR A 64 1.04 16.69 -19.38
CA TYR A 64 1.40 18.01 -18.90
C TYR A 64 2.66 17.89 -18.05
N ALA A 65 3.64 18.77 -18.25
CA ALA A 65 4.75 18.88 -17.32
C ALA A 65 5.09 20.35 -17.05
N GLY A 66 5.53 20.70 -15.84
CA GLY A 66 5.81 22.09 -15.47
C GLY A 66 5.37 22.43 -14.06
N GLN A 67 4.82 23.63 -13.86
CA GLN A 67 4.23 24.04 -12.57
C GLN A 67 2.90 23.32 -12.32
N ASP A 68 2.53 23.06 -11.07
CA ASP A 68 1.24 22.41 -10.77
C ASP A 68 0.06 23.19 -11.38
N PRO A 69 -0.68 22.62 -12.35
CA PRO A 69 -1.81 23.28 -12.97
C PRO A 69 -3.12 23.14 -12.15
N GLY A 70 -3.09 22.37 -11.06
CA GLY A 70 -4.28 21.91 -10.32
C GLY A 70 -4.96 20.70 -10.98
N ALA A 71 -5.84 20.05 -10.21
CA ALA A 71 -6.67 18.96 -10.72
C ALA A 71 -7.74 19.49 -11.70
N GLU A 72 -8.05 18.70 -12.73
CA GLU A 72 -9.17 18.97 -13.64
C GLU A 72 -10.42 18.22 -13.19
N ASP A 73 -11.59 18.87 -13.24
CA ASP A 73 -12.88 18.23 -12.98
C ASP A 73 -13.34 17.36 -14.17
N GLY A 74 -14.32 16.47 -13.93
CA GLY A 74 -14.99 15.71 -14.98
C GLY A 74 -14.28 14.44 -15.44
N TRP A 75 -13.40 13.90 -14.60
CA TRP A 75 -12.74 12.61 -14.77
C TRP A 75 -13.35 11.58 -13.81
N ASP A 76 -13.43 10.32 -14.25
CA ASP A 76 -13.97 9.23 -13.45
C ASP A 76 -13.09 8.92 -12.23
N GLU A 77 -11.77 9.07 -12.38
CA GLU A 77 -10.81 8.82 -11.30
C GLU A 77 -9.60 9.76 -11.42
N VAL A 78 -9.09 10.22 -10.28
CA VAL A 78 -7.90 11.07 -10.19
C VAL A 78 -7.05 10.58 -9.03
N GLU A 79 -5.80 10.25 -9.30
CA GLU A 79 -4.86 9.79 -8.29
C GLU A 79 -3.53 10.55 -8.40
N GLU A 80 -2.87 10.75 -7.27
CA GLU A 80 -1.57 11.39 -7.17
C GLU A 80 -0.55 10.46 -6.53
N ILE A 81 0.63 10.37 -7.12
CA ILE A 81 1.73 9.57 -6.59
C ILE A 81 3.07 10.26 -6.81
N THR A 82 4.03 9.96 -5.96
CA THR A 82 5.35 10.58 -6.01
C THR A 82 6.36 9.68 -6.73
N VAL A 83 7.17 10.28 -7.62
CA VAL A 83 8.31 9.63 -8.28
C VAL A 83 9.56 10.48 -8.06
N VAL A 84 10.70 9.84 -7.84
CA VAL A 84 12.02 10.44 -7.69
C VAL A 84 12.82 10.22 -8.96
N SER A 85 13.10 11.29 -9.70
CA SER A 85 14.08 11.22 -10.78
C SER A 85 15.49 11.40 -10.23
N THR A 86 16.33 10.39 -10.42
CA THR A 86 17.75 10.45 -10.01
C THR A 86 18.62 11.10 -11.09
N THR A 87 18.23 10.95 -12.36
CA THR A 87 19.00 11.47 -13.50
C THR A 87 18.54 12.86 -13.95
N GLY A 88 17.40 13.34 -13.41
CA GLY A 88 16.73 14.53 -13.93
C GLY A 88 16.09 14.30 -15.29
N PHE A 89 15.67 13.06 -15.52
CA PHE A 89 15.02 12.63 -16.73
C PHE A 89 13.87 11.70 -16.39
N LEU A 90 12.67 12.04 -16.86
CA LEU A 90 11.48 11.20 -16.76
C LEU A 90 10.85 11.10 -18.14
N THR A 91 10.41 9.91 -18.52
CA THR A 91 9.76 9.67 -19.80
C THR A 91 8.48 8.87 -19.63
N LEU A 92 7.47 9.19 -20.44
CA LEU A 92 6.30 8.34 -20.60
C LEU A 92 6.63 7.21 -21.60
N CYS A 93 6.35 5.98 -21.20
CA CYS A 93 6.56 4.76 -21.96
C CYS A 93 5.25 3.96 -22.08
N ASP A 94 5.21 3.08 -23.08
CA ASP A 94 4.19 2.04 -23.19
C ASP A 94 4.52 0.80 -22.34
N SER A 95 3.70 -0.25 -22.45
CA SER A 95 3.85 -1.53 -21.75
C SER A 95 5.11 -2.32 -22.15
N GLY A 96 5.71 -2.00 -23.30
CA GLY A 96 7.02 -2.50 -23.73
C GLY A 96 8.19 -1.67 -23.19
N TYR A 97 7.90 -0.64 -22.38
CA TYR A 97 8.85 0.34 -21.86
C TYR A 97 9.54 1.15 -22.97
N GLU A 98 8.89 1.25 -24.13
CA GLU A 98 9.33 2.11 -25.21
C GLU A 98 8.77 3.53 -25.01
N PRO A 99 9.60 4.59 -25.11
CA PRO A 99 9.15 5.95 -24.96
C PRO A 99 8.11 6.33 -26.01
N LEU A 100 6.93 6.76 -25.56
CA LEU A 100 5.85 7.23 -26.43
C LEU A 100 6.22 8.54 -27.14
N ARG A 101 7.09 9.34 -26.54
CA ARG A 101 7.67 10.56 -27.11
C ARG A 101 9.09 10.79 -26.65
N LYS A 102 9.84 11.55 -27.47
CA LYS A 102 11.18 12.03 -27.13
C LYS A 102 11.10 13.37 -26.39
N GLU A 103 10.47 13.38 -25.23
CA GLU A 103 10.29 14.55 -24.37
C GLU A 103 10.69 14.19 -22.94
N ASN A 104 11.38 15.09 -22.25
CA ASN A 104 11.74 14.91 -20.84
C ASN A 104 10.72 15.62 -19.94
N LEU A 105 10.13 14.88 -19.01
CA LEU A 105 9.10 15.35 -18.07
C LEU A 105 9.69 15.96 -16.78
N ALA A 106 10.98 15.73 -16.51
CA ALA A 106 11.66 16.23 -15.32
C ALA A 106 12.11 17.70 -15.48
N THR A 107 11.15 18.61 -15.45
CA THR A 107 11.33 20.06 -15.73
C THR A 107 12.25 20.80 -14.74
N ALA A 108 12.44 20.27 -13.53
CA ALA A 108 13.34 20.82 -12.52
C ALA A 108 14.67 20.05 -12.37
N GLY A 109 14.96 19.10 -13.28
CA GLY A 109 16.14 18.22 -13.17
C GLY A 109 15.94 17.11 -12.14
N ALA A 110 17.01 16.62 -11.53
CA ALA A 110 16.93 15.53 -10.56
C ALA A 110 16.19 15.99 -9.30
N GLY A 111 15.31 15.14 -8.77
CA GLY A 111 14.48 15.48 -7.62
C GLY A 111 13.16 14.74 -7.60
N THR A 112 12.33 15.13 -6.65
CA THR A 112 11.00 14.57 -6.43
C THR A 112 9.97 15.27 -7.33
N TYR A 113 9.10 14.47 -7.93
CA TYR A 113 7.99 14.91 -8.76
C TYR A 113 6.70 14.27 -8.26
N LEU A 114 5.64 15.08 -8.20
CA LEU A 114 4.29 14.57 -8.05
C LEU A 114 3.74 14.30 -9.45
N VAL A 115 3.15 13.12 -9.61
CA VAL A 115 2.46 12.70 -10.82
C VAL A 115 0.98 12.56 -10.49
N ARG A 116 0.16 13.43 -11.08
CA ARG A 116 -1.30 13.37 -11.00
C ARG A 116 -1.84 12.74 -12.27
N VAL A 117 -2.56 11.62 -12.16
CA VAL A 117 -3.16 10.94 -13.30
C VAL A 117 -4.68 11.00 -13.17
N HIS A 118 -5.32 11.57 -14.20
CA HIS A 118 -6.76 11.54 -14.34
C HIS A 118 -7.10 10.48 -15.37
N ALA A 119 -8.04 9.60 -15.06
CA ALA A 119 -8.52 8.53 -15.94
C ALA A 119 -10.02 8.64 -16.19
N SER A 120 -10.44 8.20 -17.37
CA SER A 120 -11.86 7.98 -17.68
C SER A 120 -12.01 6.82 -18.64
N ASP A 121 -13.14 6.14 -18.55
CA ASP A 121 -13.54 5.04 -19.43
C ASP A 121 -12.55 3.84 -19.45
N ARG A 122 -11.73 3.64 -18.38
CA ARG A 122 -10.69 2.58 -18.35
C ARG A 122 -11.24 1.14 -18.40
N SER A 123 -12.46 0.95 -17.90
CA SER A 123 -13.13 -0.35 -17.78
C SER A 123 -14.51 -0.34 -18.46
N VAL A 124 -14.72 0.55 -19.42
CA VAL A 124 -15.98 0.65 -20.16
C VAL A 124 -15.78 0.09 -21.56
N ASP A 125 -16.47 -1.00 -21.87
CA ASP A 125 -16.46 -1.60 -23.20
C ASP A 125 -16.88 -0.59 -24.28
N ASP A 126 -16.31 -0.73 -25.47
CA ASP A 126 -16.54 0.13 -26.65
C ASP A 126 -16.17 1.62 -26.47
N LYS A 127 -15.51 1.98 -25.37
CA LYS A 127 -14.94 3.32 -25.15
C LYS A 127 -13.43 3.26 -25.07
N ARG A 128 -12.80 4.39 -25.42
CA ARG A 128 -11.34 4.56 -25.36
C ARG A 128 -10.96 5.08 -23.98
N PRO A 129 -10.07 4.39 -23.25
CA PRO A 129 -9.46 4.94 -22.04
C PRO A 129 -8.83 6.29 -22.33
N ARG A 130 -9.07 7.26 -21.46
CA ARG A 130 -8.51 8.60 -21.56
C ARG A 130 -7.68 8.87 -20.33
N PHE A 131 -6.47 9.39 -20.55
CA PHE A 131 -5.55 9.77 -19.49
C PHE A 131 -5.10 11.22 -19.64
N LEU A 132 -5.09 11.95 -18.53
CA LEU A 132 -4.30 13.17 -18.36
C LEU A 132 -3.25 12.92 -17.28
N ILE A 133 -1.99 12.89 -17.70
CA ILE A 133 -0.84 12.69 -16.81
C ILE A 133 -0.16 14.04 -16.63
N GLN A 134 -0.18 14.57 -15.41
CA GLN A 134 0.48 15.82 -15.03
C GLN A 134 1.71 15.50 -14.18
N VAL A 135 2.88 16.00 -14.56
CA VAL A 135 4.15 15.80 -13.85
C VAL A 135 4.70 17.16 -13.42
N PHE A 136 4.85 17.39 -12.12
CA PHE A 136 5.34 18.68 -11.62
C PHE A 136 6.31 18.52 -10.46
N PRO A 137 7.31 19.41 -10.33
CA PRO A 137 8.31 19.32 -9.26
C PRO A 137 7.67 19.48 -7.88
N GLY A 138 8.15 18.69 -6.92
CA GLY A 138 7.75 18.77 -5.51
C GLY A 138 7.30 17.44 -4.95
N ASP A 139 7.24 17.39 -3.62
CA ASP A 139 6.43 16.44 -2.86
C ASP A 139 5.07 17.10 -2.53
N ARG A 140 4.09 16.30 -2.10
CA ARG A 140 2.76 16.78 -1.70
C ARG A 140 2.90 17.79 -0.54
N THR A 141 3.06 19.07 -0.87
CA THR A 141 3.10 20.17 0.10
C THR A 141 1.71 20.78 0.22
N GLY A 142 0.90 20.25 1.14
CA GLY A 142 -0.23 21.00 1.69
C GLY A 142 -1.66 20.59 1.29
N ALA A 143 -1.92 19.31 1.00
CA ALA A 143 -3.29 18.78 1.02
C ALA A 143 -3.39 17.67 2.07
N GLU A 144 -4.30 17.88 3.04
CA GLU A 144 -4.71 16.95 4.09
C GLU A 144 -4.82 15.52 3.51
N PRO A 145 -4.28 14.50 4.20
CA PRO A 145 -4.21 13.17 3.64
C PRO A 145 -5.62 12.61 3.50
N GLU A 146 -6.07 12.43 2.26
CA GLU A 146 -7.07 11.42 1.96
C GLU A 146 -6.46 10.07 2.35
N PRO A 147 -7.17 9.24 3.14
CA PRO A 147 -6.57 8.05 3.73
C PRO A 147 -6.06 7.13 2.62
N PRO A 148 -4.84 6.60 2.70
CA PRO A 148 -4.33 5.72 1.67
C PRO A 148 -5.22 4.49 1.58
N SER A 149 -5.76 4.27 0.38
CA SER A 149 -6.06 2.94 -0.15
C SER A 149 -4.73 2.21 -0.33
N ALA A 150 -4.12 1.82 0.77
CA ALA A 150 -3.08 0.81 0.77
C ALA A 150 -3.76 -0.43 1.31
N THR A 151 -4.33 -1.22 0.40
CA THR A 151 -4.63 -2.62 0.71
C THR A 151 -3.33 -3.23 1.26
N ILE A 152 -3.41 -3.97 2.36
CA ILE A 152 -2.31 -4.80 2.87
C ILE A 152 -2.17 -5.95 1.88
N GLU A 153 -1.54 -5.68 0.74
CA GLU A 153 -1.24 -6.67 -0.29
C GLU A 153 0.04 -7.44 0.09
N GLU A 154 0.02 -8.76 -0.10
CA GLU A 154 1.11 -9.70 0.20
C GLU A 154 1.36 -10.05 1.69
N ALA A 155 0.29 -10.17 2.49
CA ALA A 155 0.43 -10.83 3.79
C ALA A 155 -0.36 -12.14 3.83
N ALA A 156 0.33 -13.24 3.56
CA ALA A 156 -0.21 -14.57 3.81
C ALA A 156 -0.01 -14.91 5.30
N GLY A 157 -1.10 -15.28 5.97
CA GLY A 157 -1.07 -15.70 7.37
C GLY A 157 -1.34 -14.57 8.39
N PRO A 158 -1.15 -14.84 9.68
CA PRO A 158 -1.40 -13.92 10.79
C PRO A 158 -0.62 -12.61 10.65
N LEU A 159 -1.26 -11.49 10.99
CA LEU A 159 -0.67 -10.16 10.91
C LEU A 159 -0.32 -9.58 12.28
N LEU A 160 0.80 -8.87 12.37
CA LEU A 160 1.06 -7.89 13.43
C LEU A 160 1.09 -6.48 12.84
N VAL A 161 0.06 -5.68 13.09
CA VAL A 161 -0.08 -4.33 12.54
C VAL A 161 0.19 -3.28 13.60
N ARG A 162 1.13 -2.37 13.33
CA ARG A 162 1.42 -1.25 14.21
C ARG A 162 0.52 -0.05 13.91
N THR A 163 -0.20 0.44 14.93
CA THR A 163 -1.04 1.64 14.82
C THR A 163 -0.61 2.77 15.77
N SER A 164 0.29 2.51 16.73
CA SER A 164 0.89 3.57 17.57
C SER A 164 2.38 3.73 17.31
N PHE A 165 2.80 4.98 17.08
CA PHE A 165 4.17 5.34 16.69
C PHE A 165 4.92 6.14 17.76
N GLU A 166 4.27 6.43 18.89
CA GLU A 166 4.81 7.30 19.94
C GLU A 166 5.96 6.66 20.74
N GLN A 167 6.04 5.32 20.75
CA GLN A 167 6.97 4.55 21.58
C GLN A 167 7.89 3.65 20.74
N PRO A 168 8.81 4.20 19.93
CA PRO A 168 9.65 3.42 19.02
C PRO A 168 10.55 2.42 19.74
N GLY A 169 10.98 2.71 20.96
CA GLY A 169 11.77 1.79 21.77
C GLY A 169 10.98 0.58 22.28
N GLN A 170 9.68 0.72 22.54
CA GLN A 170 8.82 -0.40 22.94
C GLN A 170 8.45 -1.26 21.74
N TRP A 171 8.22 -0.63 20.58
CA TRP A 171 8.06 -1.34 19.32
C TRP A 171 9.28 -2.24 19.01
N ALA A 172 10.51 -1.70 19.14
CA ALA A 172 11.71 -2.48 18.92
C ALA A 172 11.84 -3.68 19.90
N ARG A 173 11.42 -3.51 21.16
CA ARG A 173 11.39 -4.62 22.14
C ARG A 173 10.36 -5.68 21.81
N LEU A 174 9.18 -5.28 21.34
CA LEU A 174 8.15 -6.21 20.89
C LEU A 174 8.67 -7.06 19.72
N LEU A 175 9.26 -6.44 18.70
CA LEU A 175 9.85 -7.16 17.56
C LEU A 175 10.97 -8.10 17.99
N GLN A 176 11.88 -7.64 18.86
CA GLN A 176 12.94 -8.48 19.40
C GLN A 176 12.38 -9.70 20.14
N ALA A 177 11.35 -9.52 20.97
CA ALA A 177 10.73 -10.61 21.72
C ALA A 177 9.97 -11.60 20.82
N ILE A 178 9.45 -11.16 19.67
CA ILE A 178 8.84 -12.03 18.66
C ILE A 178 9.91 -12.85 17.92
N GLU A 179 11.02 -12.22 17.52
CA GLU A 179 12.10 -12.86 16.76
C GLU A 179 12.97 -13.81 17.60
N GLU A 180 13.32 -13.41 18.82
CA GLU A 180 14.20 -14.20 19.69
C GLU A 180 13.42 -15.21 20.54
N GLY A 181 12.10 -15.03 20.66
CA GLY A 181 11.30 -15.69 21.68
C GLY A 181 11.74 -15.27 23.08
N SER A 182 11.39 -16.08 24.08
CA SER A 182 11.82 -15.90 25.46
C SER A 182 12.04 -17.26 26.13
N GLU A 183 12.57 -17.29 27.36
CA GLU A 183 12.62 -18.55 28.14
C GLU A 183 11.24 -19.21 28.33
N ARG A 184 10.15 -18.44 28.12
CA ARG A 184 8.76 -18.88 28.30
C ARG A 184 8.04 -19.17 26.98
N HIS A 185 8.55 -18.73 25.83
CA HIS A 185 7.84 -18.82 24.55
C HIS A 185 8.80 -18.97 23.38
N GLU A 186 8.47 -19.81 22.41
CA GLU A 186 9.23 -19.91 21.17
C GLU A 186 9.00 -18.66 20.28
N PRO A 187 9.91 -18.36 19.33
CA PRO A 187 9.71 -17.31 18.34
C PRO A 187 8.41 -17.51 17.55
N ILE A 188 7.71 -16.42 17.22
CA ILE A 188 6.48 -16.50 16.38
C ILE A 188 6.90 -16.37 14.92
N GLU A 189 7.21 -17.50 14.28
CA GLU A 189 7.77 -17.51 12.91
C GLU A 189 6.75 -17.19 11.81
N SER A 190 5.46 -17.43 12.05
CA SER A 190 4.41 -17.30 11.04
C SER A 190 3.77 -15.90 10.94
N ILE A 191 4.14 -14.97 11.82
CA ILE A 191 3.52 -13.65 11.84
C ILE A 191 4.17 -12.66 10.88
N THR A 192 3.36 -12.01 10.04
CA THR A 192 3.81 -10.96 9.14
C THR A 192 3.68 -9.58 9.80
N VAL A 193 4.79 -8.85 9.92
CA VAL A 193 4.84 -7.53 10.57
C VAL A 193 4.54 -6.41 9.57
N VAL A 194 3.59 -5.55 9.92
CA VAL A 194 3.17 -4.38 9.14
C VAL A 194 3.45 -3.11 9.93
N ASP A 195 4.56 -2.43 9.61
CA ASP A 195 5.02 -1.17 10.22
C ASP A 195 4.84 0.01 9.25
N ASN A 196 3.59 0.38 8.97
CA ASN A 196 3.25 1.48 8.07
C ASN A 196 2.71 2.69 8.84
N ARG A 197 3.45 3.82 8.82
CA ARG A 197 3.05 5.07 9.49
C ARG A 197 1.71 5.63 9.03
N ALA A 198 1.25 5.28 7.84
CA ALA A 198 -0.08 5.65 7.38
C ALA A 198 -1.20 5.10 8.28
N TYR A 199 -0.94 4.02 9.02
CA TYR A 199 -1.91 3.37 9.91
C TYR A 199 -1.92 3.94 11.33
N SER A 200 -1.20 5.05 11.53
CA SER A 200 -1.16 5.74 12.82
C SER A 200 -2.56 6.14 13.27
N GLY A 201 -2.97 5.63 14.43
CA GLY A 201 -4.28 5.90 15.03
C GLY A 201 -5.45 5.15 14.40
N PHE A 202 -5.22 4.19 13.51
CA PHE A 202 -6.30 3.41 12.91
C PHE A 202 -6.93 2.45 13.94
N THR A 203 -8.26 2.32 13.82
CA THR A 203 -9.08 1.33 14.52
C THR A 203 -8.95 -0.05 13.89
N ALA A 204 -9.41 -1.08 14.59
CA ALA A 204 -9.40 -2.45 14.07
C ALA A 204 -10.17 -2.55 12.74
N GLU A 205 -11.36 -1.95 12.68
CA GLU A 205 -12.22 -1.95 11.49
C GLU A 205 -11.54 -1.27 10.30
N GLN A 206 -10.78 -0.19 10.55
CA GLN A 206 -10.00 0.49 9.51
C GLN A 206 -8.79 -0.33 9.03
N ILE A 207 -8.23 -1.20 9.87
CA ILE A 207 -7.20 -2.16 9.46
C ILE A 207 -7.83 -3.29 8.65
N LEU A 208 -8.94 -3.87 9.11
CA LEU A 208 -9.62 -4.96 8.40
C LEU A 208 -10.09 -4.53 7.01
N ALA A 209 -10.60 -3.31 6.87
CA ALA A 209 -11.01 -2.74 5.58
C ALA A 209 -9.87 -2.59 4.56
N ARG A 210 -8.61 -2.76 5.00
CA ARG A 210 -7.42 -2.76 4.13
C ARG A 210 -6.93 -4.16 3.81
N ILE A 211 -7.44 -5.21 4.43
CA ILE A 211 -6.98 -6.56 4.12
C ILE A 211 -7.59 -6.94 2.77
N GLY A 212 -6.73 -7.38 1.85
CA GLY A 212 -7.16 -7.86 0.54
C GLY A 212 -8.13 -9.03 0.69
N ARG A 213 -9.01 -9.18 -0.30
CA ARG A 213 -9.96 -10.28 -0.36
C ARG A 213 -9.90 -10.89 -1.76
N ASP A 214 -10.07 -12.20 -1.83
CA ASP A 214 -10.13 -12.92 -3.10
C ASP A 214 -11.52 -12.80 -3.77
N ASP A 215 -11.67 -13.44 -4.94
CA ASP A 215 -12.92 -13.41 -5.72
C ASP A 215 -14.10 -14.08 -4.99
N GLU A 216 -13.85 -14.85 -3.94
CA GLU A 216 -14.86 -15.48 -3.08
C GLU A 216 -15.14 -14.67 -1.79
N ASP A 217 -14.64 -13.43 -1.72
CA ASP A 217 -14.70 -12.54 -0.54
C ASP A 217 -13.96 -13.09 0.69
N TRP A 218 -13.03 -14.03 0.48
CA TRP A 218 -12.20 -14.57 1.53
C TRP A 218 -11.01 -13.64 1.80
N PRO A 219 -10.72 -13.28 3.07
CA PRO A 219 -9.62 -12.38 3.38
C PRO A 219 -8.24 -13.04 3.21
N ASP A 220 -7.28 -12.27 2.72
CA ASP A 220 -5.87 -12.70 2.60
C ASP A 220 -5.25 -13.05 3.97
N SER A 221 -5.77 -12.43 5.04
CA SER A 221 -5.41 -12.73 6.42
C SER A 221 -6.66 -12.82 7.30
N THR A 222 -6.80 -13.94 7.99
CA THR A 222 -7.94 -14.25 8.87
C THR A 222 -7.71 -13.80 10.32
N LEU A 223 -6.45 -13.58 10.72
CA LEU A 223 -6.06 -13.22 12.08
C LEU A 223 -5.17 -11.98 12.10
N VAL A 224 -5.56 -10.98 12.88
CA VAL A 224 -4.80 -9.72 13.01
C VAL A 224 -4.55 -9.41 14.47
N LEU A 225 -3.28 -9.19 14.81
CA LEU A 225 -2.82 -8.61 16.07
C LEU A 225 -2.48 -7.13 15.85
N ILE A 226 -3.03 -6.24 16.67
CA ILE A 226 -2.77 -4.80 16.57
C ILE A 226 -1.92 -4.33 17.75
N ALA A 227 -0.79 -3.70 17.44
CA ALA A 227 0.09 -3.01 18.36
C ALA A 227 -0.25 -1.51 18.40
N ASP A 228 -1.22 -1.16 19.24
CA ASP A 228 -1.67 0.20 19.49
C ASP A 228 -1.01 0.83 20.73
N GLU A 229 -1.51 2.00 21.17
CA GLU A 229 -0.95 2.72 22.31
C GLU A 229 -0.97 1.89 23.60
N ARG A 230 -2.05 1.14 23.85
CA ARG A 230 -2.19 0.29 25.04
C ARG A 230 -1.20 -0.87 25.01
N ALA A 231 -1.02 -1.49 23.84
CA ALA A 231 -0.05 -2.56 23.68
C ALA A 231 1.37 -2.06 23.97
N LEU A 232 1.78 -0.94 23.35
CA LEU A 232 3.14 -0.41 23.48
C LEU A 232 3.41 0.29 24.81
N GLY A 233 2.36 0.70 25.54
CA GLY A 233 2.45 1.30 26.87
C GLY A 233 2.62 0.32 28.02
N SER A 234 2.57 -0.99 27.77
CA SER A 234 2.68 -2.04 28.79
C SER A 234 3.85 -2.99 28.53
N ALA A 235 4.48 -3.48 29.59
CA ALA A 235 5.55 -4.48 29.50
C ALA A 235 5.04 -5.86 29.09
N GLU A 236 3.75 -6.15 29.25
CA GLU A 236 3.12 -7.40 28.84
C GLU A 236 2.76 -7.43 27.34
N PHE A 237 2.84 -6.28 26.66
CA PHE A 237 2.40 -6.08 25.28
C PHE A 237 1.00 -6.68 25.00
N PRO A 238 -0.07 -6.16 25.62
CA PRO A 238 -1.44 -6.64 25.37
C PRO A 238 -1.89 -6.21 23.96
N LEU A 239 -1.59 -7.04 22.97
CA LEU A 239 -1.98 -6.88 21.56
C LEU A 239 -3.51 -7.06 21.44
N LEU A 240 -4.14 -6.30 20.56
CA LEU A 240 -5.56 -6.50 20.24
C LEU A 240 -5.66 -7.58 19.16
N ALA A 241 -6.20 -8.74 19.51
CA ALA A 241 -6.52 -9.81 18.57
C ALA A 241 -7.87 -9.52 17.91
N VAL A 242 -7.93 -9.67 16.59
CA VAL A 242 -9.09 -9.39 15.76
C VAL A 242 -9.27 -10.55 14.78
N ASN A 243 -10.47 -11.11 14.79
CA ASN A 243 -10.91 -12.10 13.80
C ASN A 243 -11.39 -11.37 12.54
N ASN A 244 -11.00 -11.86 11.36
CA ASN A 244 -11.40 -11.27 10.07
C ASN A 244 -12.20 -12.25 9.19
N LEU A 245 -12.64 -13.39 9.74
CA LEU A 245 -13.44 -14.36 9.00
C LEU A 245 -14.85 -13.79 8.68
N PRO A 246 -15.35 -13.95 7.43
CA PRO A 246 -16.58 -13.30 6.96
C PRO A 246 -17.87 -13.79 7.64
N ASP A 247 -17.85 -14.94 8.31
CA ASP A 247 -19.00 -15.55 8.99
C ASP A 247 -18.87 -15.59 10.52
N GLU A 248 -17.80 -14.99 11.08
CA GLU A 248 -17.54 -14.96 12.53
C GLU A 248 -17.55 -13.51 13.03
N ASP A 249 -18.50 -13.19 13.93
CA ASP A 249 -18.64 -11.87 14.55
C ASP A 249 -18.08 -11.89 15.99
N ASP A 250 -16.91 -12.54 16.16
CA ASP A 250 -16.27 -12.63 17.46
C ASP A 250 -15.72 -11.28 17.88
N ALA A 251 -16.02 -10.89 19.12
CA ALA A 251 -15.56 -9.61 19.66
C ALA A 251 -14.02 -9.60 19.80
N PRO A 252 -13.34 -8.54 19.34
CA PRO A 252 -11.91 -8.38 19.57
C PRO A 252 -11.56 -8.42 21.06
N PHE A 253 -10.43 -9.05 21.39
CA PHE A 253 -9.95 -9.15 22.76
C PHE A 253 -8.45 -8.86 22.86
N ARG A 254 -7.95 -8.61 24.07
CA ARG A 254 -6.52 -8.38 24.28
C ARG A 254 -5.82 -9.66 24.67
N ILE A 255 -4.64 -9.89 24.12
CA ILE A 255 -3.79 -11.02 24.46
C ILE A 255 -2.37 -10.51 24.72
N THR A 256 -1.72 -11.01 25.78
CA THR A 256 -0.31 -10.66 26.04
C THR A 256 0.60 -11.28 24.99
N LEU A 257 1.78 -10.70 24.78
CA LEU A 257 2.78 -11.30 23.89
C LEU A 257 3.16 -12.72 24.31
N ALA A 258 3.17 -12.99 25.62
CA ALA A 258 3.39 -14.31 26.17
C ALA A 258 2.40 -15.34 25.59
N ALA A 259 1.10 -15.09 25.73
CA ALA A 259 0.09 -16.02 25.22
C ALA A 259 -0.06 -15.99 23.68
N ALA A 260 0.39 -14.92 23.01
CA ALA A 260 0.15 -14.69 21.58
C ALA A 260 0.77 -15.75 20.66
N GLY A 261 1.94 -16.31 20.99
CA GLY A 261 2.58 -17.31 20.15
C GLY A 261 1.73 -18.58 19.99
N SER A 262 1.35 -19.17 21.11
CA SER A 262 0.48 -20.36 21.13
C SER A 262 -0.89 -20.10 20.50
N PHE A 263 -1.45 -18.91 20.71
CA PHE A 263 -2.68 -18.50 20.07
C PHE A 263 -2.55 -18.49 18.54
N VAL A 264 -1.50 -17.85 18.00
CA VAL A 264 -1.24 -17.81 16.56
C VAL A 264 -1.11 -19.21 15.97
N ASP A 265 -0.30 -20.07 16.59
CA ASP A 265 -0.08 -21.45 16.12
C ASP A 265 -1.38 -22.27 16.13
N ASN A 266 -2.17 -22.20 17.21
CA ASN A 266 -3.41 -22.96 17.31
C ASN A 266 -4.49 -22.47 16.33
N MET A 267 -4.53 -21.16 16.05
CA MET A 267 -5.42 -20.60 15.04
C MET A 267 -5.02 -21.03 13.62
N GLU A 268 -3.73 -21.04 13.29
CA GLU A 268 -3.24 -21.50 11.97
C GLU A 268 -3.42 -23.00 11.75
N LEU A 269 -3.25 -23.81 12.81
CA LEU A 269 -3.47 -25.25 12.76
C LEU A 269 -4.95 -25.65 12.91
N ALA A 270 -5.84 -24.68 13.16
CA ALA A 270 -7.25 -24.89 13.44
C ALA A 270 -7.50 -25.89 14.61
N ASN A 271 -6.67 -25.83 15.65
CA ASN A 271 -6.84 -26.64 16.87
C ASN A 271 -7.93 -26.09 17.79
N THR A 272 -8.11 -24.77 17.78
CA THR A 272 -9.05 -24.00 18.61
C THR A 272 -9.79 -22.97 17.75
N ASP A 273 -10.90 -22.43 18.24
CA ASP A 273 -11.59 -21.29 17.63
C ASP A 273 -11.28 -19.97 18.35
N PHE A 274 -11.54 -18.83 17.71
CA PHE A 274 -11.22 -17.51 18.28
C PHE A 274 -12.04 -17.21 19.56
N GLY A 275 -13.31 -17.66 19.58
CA GLY A 275 -14.22 -17.49 20.71
C GLY A 275 -13.77 -18.20 22.00
N GLU A 276 -13.10 -19.34 21.89
CA GLU A 276 -12.52 -20.09 23.02
C GLU A 276 -11.50 -19.23 23.79
N TRP A 277 -10.61 -18.54 23.07
CA TRP A 277 -9.63 -17.64 23.66
C TRP A 277 -10.28 -16.35 24.20
N ALA A 278 -11.23 -15.78 23.46
CA ALA A 278 -11.97 -14.60 23.90
C ALA A 278 -12.75 -14.87 25.22
N GLY A 279 -13.26 -16.08 25.41
CA GLY A 279 -13.93 -16.51 26.64
C GLY A 279 -13.00 -16.68 27.85
N GLY A 280 -11.69 -16.78 27.63
CA GLY A 280 -10.66 -16.95 28.68
C GLY A 280 -10.05 -15.65 29.20
N VAL A 281 -10.49 -14.48 28.72
CA VAL A 281 -9.96 -13.19 29.18
C VAL A 281 -10.21 -12.96 30.67
N GLU A 282 -9.23 -12.35 31.34
CA GLU A 282 -9.36 -11.96 32.74
C GLU A 282 -10.29 -10.73 32.89
N ALA A 283 -10.53 -10.32 34.14
CA ALA A 283 -11.45 -9.23 34.47
C ALA A 283 -11.07 -7.86 33.85
N ASP A 284 -9.82 -7.67 33.43
CA ASP A 284 -9.32 -6.47 32.75
C ASP A 284 -9.42 -6.54 31.21
N GLY A 285 -10.02 -7.63 30.70
CA GLY A 285 -10.22 -7.90 29.29
C GLY A 285 -8.97 -8.41 28.57
N VAL A 286 -7.96 -8.89 29.30
CA VAL A 286 -6.70 -9.41 28.75
C VAL A 286 -6.57 -10.91 29.01
N TYR A 287 -6.23 -11.65 27.96
CA TYR A 287 -5.88 -13.06 28.01
C TYR A 287 -4.38 -13.23 28.31
N ARG A 288 -4.03 -14.09 29.27
CA ARG A 288 -2.65 -14.28 29.77
C ARG A 288 -2.19 -15.74 29.85
N GLU A 289 -3.07 -16.73 29.67
CA GLU A 289 -2.74 -18.13 29.90
C GLU A 289 -1.88 -18.70 28.75
N GLU A 290 -0.76 -19.33 29.09
CA GLU A 290 0.17 -19.90 28.10
C GLU A 290 -0.20 -21.38 27.86
N HIS A 291 -0.44 -21.76 26.60
CA HIS A 291 -0.68 -23.16 26.21
C HIS A 291 0.56 -23.71 25.50
N TYR A 292 1.14 -24.79 26.01
CA TYR A 292 2.36 -25.43 25.50
C TYR A 292 2.06 -26.76 24.80
#